data_AF-A0A0D5ZFF1-F1
#
_entry.id   AF-A0A0D5ZFF1-F1
#
_cell.length_a   1.000
_cell.length_b   1.000
_cell.length_c   1.000
_cell.angle_alpha   90.00
_cell.angle_beta   90.00
_cell.angle_gamma   90.00
#
_symmetry.space_group_name_H-M   'P 1'
#
loop_
_entity.id
_entity.type
_entity.pdbx_description
1 polymer ?
#
loop_
_entity_poly.entity_id
_entity_poly.type
_entity_poly.pdbx_seq_one_letter_code
_entity_poly.pdbx_strand_id
1 'polypeptide(L)'
;MERMVHIWKIRCSSCSNEFLHEFRASDILRPHIFAELYFKCPICGKKAFDQVRPQGKMHEEEWREKHPDMSLSDLPEYGPEPSS
;
A
#
# COMPACT_ATOMS: atom_id res chain seq x y z
N MET A 1 13.60 12.04 3.52
CA MET A 1 12.24 11.78 4.03
C MET A 1 12.22 10.35 4.53
N GLU A 2 11.73 10.12 5.74
CA GLU A 2 11.58 8.77 6.27
C GLU A 2 10.52 8.02 5.45
N ARG A 3 10.87 6.80 5.04
CA ARG A 3 10.00 5.91 4.27
C ARG A 3 9.51 4.84 5.23
N MET A 4 8.20 4.58 5.16
CA MET A 4 7.55 3.60 6.01
C MET A 4 6.72 2.67 5.13
N VAL A 5 6.59 1.43 5.57
CA VAL A 5 5.64 0.49 4.98
C VAL A 5 4.28 0.76 5.62
N HIS A 6 3.34 1.24 4.81
CA HIS A 6 1.96 1.46 5.21
C HIS A 6 1.13 0.23 4.84
N ILE A 7 0.28 -0.21 5.78
CA ILE A 7 -0.58 -1.37 5.62
C ILE A 7 -2.03 -0.89 5.65
N TRP A 8 -2.72 -1.05 4.52
CA TRP A 8 -4.13 -0.68 4.38
C TRP A 8 -4.98 -1.92 4.14
N LYS A 9 -6.06 -2.07 4.90
CA LYS A 9 -7.08 -3.07 4.64
C LYS A 9 -8.08 -2.52 3.65
N ILE A 10 -8.24 -3.17 2.50
CA ILE A 10 -9.07 -2.71 1.40
C ILE A 10 -10.13 -3.76 1.09
N ARG A 11 -11.38 -3.32 0.96
CA ARG A 11 -12.48 -4.16 0.46
C ARG A 11 -12.72 -3.87 -1.01
N CYS A 12 -12.56 -4.90 -1.84
CA CYS A 12 -12.90 -4.82 -3.26
C CYS A 12 -14.42 -4.77 -3.42
N SER A 13 -14.93 -3.76 -4.13
CA SER A 13 -16.37 -3.66 -4.40
C SER A 13 -16.84 -4.73 -5.40
N SER A 14 -15.99 -5.14 -6.35
CA SER A 14 -16.41 -6.08 -7.40
C SER A 14 -16.45 -7.54 -6.96
N CYS A 15 -15.57 -7.99 -6.07
CA CYS A 15 -15.56 -9.36 -5.57
C CYS A 15 -15.88 -9.45 -4.08
N SER A 16 -16.17 -8.32 -3.42
CA SER A 16 -16.47 -8.22 -1.98
C SER A 16 -15.40 -8.75 -1.03
N ASN A 17 -14.22 -9.14 -1.54
CA ASN A 17 -13.12 -9.66 -0.75
C ASN A 17 -12.33 -8.52 -0.10
N GLU A 18 -11.85 -8.78 1.11
CA GLU A 18 -10.95 -7.91 1.85
C GLU A 18 -9.52 -8.41 1.70
N PHE A 19 -8.57 -7.50 1.47
CA PHE A 19 -7.15 -7.82 1.40
C PHE A 19 -6.31 -6.72 2.04
N LEU A 20 -5.10 -7.09 2.46
CA LEU A 20 -4.10 -6.14 2.93
C LEU A 20 -3.31 -5.62 1.72
N HIS A 21 -3.19 -4.32 1.63
CA HIS A 21 -2.36 -3.65 0.65
C HIS A 21 -1.22 -2.96 1.38
N GLU A 22 -0.01 -3.44 1.12
CA GLU A 22 1.21 -3.00 1.74
C GLU A 22 2.01 -2.20 0.71
N PHE A 23 2.45 -1.00 1.07
CA PHE A 23 3.16 -0.13 0.14
C PHE A 23 4.12 0.79 0.88
N ARG A 24 5.17 1.21 0.18
CA ARG A 24 6.19 2.11 0.72
C ARG A 24 5.82 3.54 0.38
N ALA A 25 5.66 4.38 1.39
CA ALA A 25 5.39 5.80 1.19
C ALA A 25 5.92 6.63 2.37
N SER A 26 6.02 7.93 2.15
CA SER A 26 6.15 8.89 3.25
C SER A 26 4.76 9.33 3.72
N ASP A 27 4.62 9.63 5.02
CA ASP A 27 3.32 10.04 5.60
C ASP A 27 2.66 11.22 4.88
N ILE A 28 3.46 12.12 4.29
CA ILE A 28 2.98 13.27 3.53
C ILE A 28 2.22 12.89 2.24
N LEU A 29 2.50 11.72 1.66
CA LEU A 29 1.90 11.26 0.40
C LEU A 29 0.64 10.44 0.59
N ARG A 30 0.32 10.09 1.83
CA ARG A 30 -0.88 9.32 2.19
C ARG A 30 -2.18 9.83 1.52
N PRO A 31 -2.50 11.14 1.54
CA PRO A 31 -3.68 11.64 0.83
C PRO A 31 -3.56 11.60 -0.70
N HIS A 32 -2.34 11.72 -1.24
CA HIS A 32 -2.09 11.67 -2.69
C HIS A 32 -2.29 10.26 -3.24
N ILE A 33 -1.74 9.26 -2.55
CA ILE A 33 -1.95 7.83 -2.85
C ILE A 33 -3.43 7.49 -2.81
N PHE A 34 -4.18 8.11 -1.88
CA PHE A 34 -5.64 7.94 -1.83
C PHE A 34 -6.37 8.53 -3.05
N ALA A 35 -5.90 9.67 -3.56
CA ALA A 35 -6.52 10.32 -4.71
C ALA A 35 -6.19 9.63 -6.04
N GLU A 36 -4.98 9.08 -6.18
CA GLU A 36 -4.53 8.43 -7.42
C GLU A 36 -4.80 6.92 -7.46
N LEU A 37 -4.98 6.33 -6.28
CA LEU A 37 -5.34 4.96 -5.96
C LEU A 37 -5.16 3.93 -7.09
N TYR A 38 -3.90 3.62 -7.37
CA TYR A 38 -3.44 2.56 -8.27
C TYR A 38 -3.77 1.14 -7.79
N PHE A 39 -4.58 0.99 -6.73
CA PHE A 39 -4.84 -0.32 -6.15
C PHE A 39 -5.57 -1.18 -7.18
N LYS A 40 -5.09 -2.40 -7.34
CA LYS A 40 -5.72 -3.44 -8.15
C LYS A 40 -6.03 -4.57 -7.19
N CYS A 41 -7.27 -5.04 -7.15
CA CYS A 41 -7.60 -6.19 -6.33
C CYS A 41 -6.73 -7.39 -6.78
N PRO A 42 -5.94 -8.03 -5.88
CA PRO A 42 -5.10 -9.15 -6.25
C PRO A 42 -5.92 -10.38 -6.66
N ILE A 43 -7.19 -10.45 -6.24
CA ILE A 43 -8.08 -11.59 -6.53
C ILE A 43 -8.77 -11.46 -7.89
N CYS A 44 -9.37 -10.30 -8.17
CA CYS A 44 -10.17 -10.12 -9.41
C CYS A 44 -9.55 -9.16 -10.42
N GLY A 45 -8.43 -8.52 -10.07
CA GLY A 45 -7.71 -7.61 -10.96
C GLY A 45 -8.39 -6.27 -11.25
N LYS A 46 -9.47 -5.91 -10.55
CA LYS A 46 -10.22 -4.67 -10.79
C LYS A 46 -9.80 -3.53 -9.86
N LYS A 47 -9.91 -2.30 -10.35
CA LYS A 47 -9.70 -1.05 -9.59
C LYS A 47 -11.03 -0.52 -9.06
N ALA A 48 -11.69 -1.28 -8.21
CA ALA A 48 -12.98 -0.89 -7.62
C ALA A 48 -12.98 -1.24 -6.12
N PHE A 49 -13.02 -0.21 -5.27
CA PHE A 49 -12.87 -0.35 -3.82
C PHE A 49 -14.01 0.35 -3.10
N ASP A 50 -14.58 -0.35 -2.13
CA ASP A 50 -15.73 0.13 -1.35
C ASP A 50 -15.27 0.84 -0.08
N GLN A 51 -14.24 0.30 0.57
CA GLN A 51 -13.71 0.83 1.80
C GLN A 51 -12.20 0.60 1.90
N VAL A 52 -11.47 1.66 2.24
CA VAL A 52 -10.04 1.64 2.52
C VAL A 52 -9.85 2.02 3.98
N ARG A 53 -9.25 1.12 4.77
CA ARG A 53 -8.98 1.33 6.19
C ARG A 53 -7.47 1.26 6.43
N PRO A 54 -6.83 2.35 6.88
CA PRO A 54 -5.43 2.32 7.30
C PRO A 54 -5.31 1.42 8.53
N GLN A 55 -4.61 0.29 8.41
CA GLN A 55 -4.43 -0.69 9.50
C GLN A 55 -3.25 -0.29 10.39
N GLY A 56 -2.14 0.14 9.78
CA GLY A 56 -0.93 0.52 10.49
C GLY A 56 0.19 0.98 9.56
N LYS A 57 1.34 1.28 10.16
CA LYS A 57 2.60 1.52 9.46
C LYS A 57 3.75 1.01 10.30
N MET A 58 4.83 0.59 9.65
CA MET A 58 6.05 0.15 10.31
C MET A 58 7.27 0.58 9.50
N HIS A 59 8.44 0.56 10.13
CA HIS A 59 9.69 0.80 9.42
C HIS A 59 9.98 -0.33 8.45
N GLU A 60 10.66 -0.01 7.34
CA GLU A 60 11.01 -0.99 6.30
C GLU A 60 11.82 -2.17 6.85
N GLU A 61 12.68 -1.91 7.84
CA GLU A 61 13.45 -2.96 8.53
C GLU A 61 12.55 -3.91 9.32
N GLU A 62 11.63 -3.37 10.14
CA GLU A 62 10.69 -4.17 10.92
C GLU A 62 9.75 -4.99 10.02
N TRP A 63 9.34 -4.43 8.86
CA TRP A 63 8.55 -5.15 7.88
C TRP A 63 9.32 -6.33 7.28
N ARG A 64 10.59 -6.11 6.91
CA ARG A 64 11.48 -7.15 6.37
C ARG A 64 11.70 -8.30 7.37
N GLU A 65 11.77 -8.00 8.66
CA GLU A 65 11.88 -9.02 9.72
C GLU A 65 10.59 -9.84 9.86
N LYS A 66 9.42 -9.22 9.72
CA LYS A 66 8.10 -9.89 9.77
C LYS A 66 7.78 -10.67 8.51
N HIS A 67 8.31 -10.25 7.36
CA HIS A 67 8.09 -10.84 6.06
C HIS A 67 9.41 -11.31 5.43
N PRO A 68 10.08 -12.33 6.02
CA PRO A 68 11.37 -12.81 5.52
C PRO A 68 11.30 -13.42 4.12
N ASP A 69 10.10 -13.80 3.67
CA ASP A 69 9.83 -14.39 2.35
C ASP A 69 9.53 -13.33 1.27
N MET A 70 9.34 -12.05 1.65
CA MET A 70 9.05 -10.98 0.70
C MET A 70 10.13 -9.88 0.73
N SER A 71 10.50 -9.39 -0.45
CA SER A 71 11.43 -8.28 -0.55
C SER A 71 10.69 -6.94 -0.52
N LEU A 72 11.32 -5.91 0.07
CA LEU A 72 10.82 -4.54 0.02
C LEU A 72 10.63 -4.04 -1.42
N SER A 73 11.44 -4.56 -2.36
CA SER A 73 11.37 -4.24 -3.78
C SER A 73 10.09 -4.74 -4.46
N ASP A 74 9.43 -5.76 -3.92
CA ASP A 74 8.14 -6.25 -4.42
C ASP A 74 6.96 -5.36 -4.00
N LEU A 75 7.17 -4.48 -3.02
CA LEU A 75 6.16 -3.53 -2.58
C LEU A 75 6.12 -2.30 -3.50
N PRO A 76 4.92 -1.87 -3.92
CA PRO A 76 4.76 -0.63 -4.68
C PRO A 76 5.28 0.55 -3.84
N GLU A 77 6.14 1.35 -4.46
CA GLU A 77 6.70 2.56 -3.87
C GLU A 77 5.95 3.78 -4.42
N TYR A 78 5.42 4.59 -3.51
CA TYR A 78 4.79 5.85 -3.81
C TYR A 78 5.62 6.96 -3.15
N GLY A 79 6.45 7.61 -3.95
CA GLY A 79 7.25 8.78 -3.58
C GLY A 79 6.80 10.00 -4.38
N PRO A 80 7.18 11.24 -3.99
CA PRO A 80 7.20 12.27 -5.01
C PRO A 80 8.23 11.79 -6.04
N GLU A 81 7.85 11.67 -7.31
CA GLU A 81 8.86 11.50 -8.37
C GLU A 81 9.95 12.53 -8.13
N PRO A 82 11.25 12.17 -8.20
CA PRO A 82 12.29 13.17 -8.16
C PRO A 82 12.03 14.12 -9.32
N SER A 83 11.45 15.29 -9.02
CA SER A 83 11.48 16.42 -9.93
C SER A 83 12.94 16.64 -10.23
N SER A 84 13.31 16.43 -11.49
CA SER A 84 14.68 16.46 -12.01
C SER A 84 15.43 17.73 -11.66
#